data_AF-A0A7Y4P021-F1
#
_entry.id   AF-A0A7Y4P021-F1
#
_cell.length_a   1.000
_cell.length_b   1.000
_cell.length_c   1.000
_cell.angle_alpha   90.00
_cell.angle_beta   90.00
_cell.angle_gamma   90.00
#
_symmetry.space_group_name_H-M   'P 1'
#
loop_
_entity.id
_entity.type
_entity.pdbx_description
1 polymer ?
#
loop_
_entity_poly.entity_id
_entity_poly.type
_entity_poly.pdbx_seq_one_letter_code
_entity_poly.pdbx_strand_id
1 'polypeptide(L)'
;MNTRGSRRVAALAGPAVAALALVACGNQTAPAGGGANTPPPTPSVTAPTTPPPSAPATTPTPSVPPKPTATATATATTRPTTTPSAKPTPTKPPVVRLANAMLLTGKEVAKADPKRGWIAASNGNRAICGTMSTRGNGVQGNLTRYYTTELDASGGQWLTRYQSPAAAKAAYESIIATIKSCKALKPGPTHARKLTENRTLAVGDATAILRWYTYPLPNDPGSEDGGFPYAVTRKGTIVSVLAFGEMGKGIAPAHWEALTRTAAAKLP
;
A
#
# COMPACT_ATOMS: atom_id res chain seq x y z
N MET A 1 -57.08 -1.60 -41.19
CA MET A 1 -56.39 -0.45 -41.81
C MET A 1 -55.05 -0.30 -41.10
N ASN A 2 -53.97 -0.95 -41.58
CA ASN A 2 -52.87 -0.37 -42.39
C ASN A 2 -52.45 1.03 -41.92
N THR A 3 -51.22 1.26 -41.46
CA THR A 3 -50.02 1.31 -42.32
C THR A 3 -48.68 0.98 -41.64
N ARG A 4 -47.79 0.41 -42.47
CA ARG A 4 -46.36 0.11 -42.28
C ARG A 4 -45.48 1.37 -42.29
N GLY A 5 -44.26 1.28 -41.74
CA GLY A 5 -43.19 2.24 -42.00
C GLY A 5 -41.82 1.78 -41.50
N SER A 6 -41.17 0.88 -42.25
CA SER A 6 -39.76 0.50 -42.08
C SER A 6 -38.83 1.50 -42.75
N ARG A 7 -37.72 1.90 -42.11
CA ARG A 7 -36.45 2.17 -42.83
C ARG A 7 -35.24 1.75 -42.00
N ARG A 8 -34.50 0.80 -42.55
CA ARG A 8 -33.12 0.44 -42.21
C ARG A 8 -32.19 1.48 -42.86
N VAL A 9 -31.13 1.87 -42.18
CA VAL A 9 -29.93 2.44 -42.81
C VAL A 9 -28.76 1.57 -42.39
N ALA A 10 -28.15 0.93 -43.39
CA ALA A 10 -26.86 0.28 -43.30
C ALA A 10 -25.78 1.33 -43.57
N ALA A 11 -24.69 1.28 -42.80
CA ALA A 11 -23.43 1.90 -43.18
C ALA A 11 -22.28 0.92 -42.86
N LEU A 12 -21.65 0.47 -43.93
CA LEU A 12 -20.40 -0.29 -44.00
C LEU A 12 -19.22 0.69 -43.96
N ALA A 13 -18.19 0.37 -43.16
CA ALA A 13 -16.75 0.69 -43.34
C ALA A 13 -16.08 0.54 -41.96
N GLY A 14 -15.02 -0.22 -41.69
CA GLY A 14 -14.18 -1.17 -42.41
C GLY A 14 -13.12 -1.64 -41.38
N PRO A 15 -12.61 -2.89 -41.40
CA PRO A 15 -11.57 -3.29 -40.46
C PRO A 15 -10.20 -2.82 -40.96
N ALA A 16 -9.61 -1.84 -40.26
CA ALA A 16 -8.20 -1.52 -40.39
C ALA A 16 -7.36 -2.63 -39.72
N VAL A 17 -6.36 -3.04 -40.49
CA VAL A 17 -5.44 -4.15 -40.28
C VAL A 17 -4.63 -3.99 -38.98
N ALA A 18 -4.45 -5.12 -38.30
CA ALA A 18 -3.55 -5.29 -37.18
C ALA A 18 -2.08 -5.07 -37.60
N ALA A 19 -1.33 -4.33 -36.80
CA ALA A 19 0.11 -4.47 -36.70
C ALA A 19 0.52 -4.37 -35.23
N LEU A 20 0.70 -5.54 -34.60
CA LEU A 20 1.53 -5.69 -33.42
C LEU A 20 2.97 -5.32 -33.83
N ALA A 21 3.52 -4.26 -33.25
CA ALA A 21 4.96 -4.08 -33.15
C ALA A 21 5.36 -4.26 -31.69
N LEU A 22 5.88 -5.45 -31.39
CA LEU A 22 6.81 -5.64 -30.28
C LEU A 22 8.03 -4.75 -30.56
N VAL A 23 8.33 -3.79 -29.69
CA VAL A 23 9.66 -3.20 -29.62
C VAL A 23 10.31 -3.68 -28.34
N ALA A 24 11.25 -4.58 -28.55
CA ALA A 24 12.16 -5.12 -27.57
C ALA A 24 13.11 -4.06 -27.01
N CYS A 25 13.67 -4.37 -25.84
CA CYS A 25 14.77 -3.68 -25.20
C CYS A 25 15.88 -3.27 -26.18
N GLY A 26 16.29 -2.01 -26.12
CA GLY A 26 17.49 -1.50 -26.75
C GLY A 26 18.14 -0.43 -25.87
N ASN A 27 19.08 -0.86 -25.04
CA ASN A 27 20.10 0.02 -24.47
C ASN A 27 20.85 0.68 -25.63
N GLN A 28 20.72 2.00 -25.78
CA GLN A 28 21.67 2.78 -26.58
C GLN A 28 22.21 3.94 -25.74
N THR A 29 23.49 3.80 -25.47
CA THR A 29 24.45 4.77 -24.97
C THR A 29 24.44 6.01 -25.86
N ALA A 30 24.29 7.20 -25.28
CA ALA A 30 24.56 8.47 -25.97
C ALA A 30 25.87 9.07 -25.44
N PRO A 31 26.66 9.76 -26.29
CA PRO A 31 28.03 10.14 -26.01
C PRO A 31 28.16 11.47 -25.25
N ALA A 32 29.36 11.67 -24.72
CA ALA A 32 29.84 12.83 -24.00
C ALA A 32 29.90 14.11 -24.87
N GLY A 33 29.58 15.23 -24.23
CA GLY A 33 29.79 16.62 -24.67
C GLY A 33 29.03 17.50 -23.67
N GLY A 34 29.68 18.27 -22.80
CA GLY A 34 30.70 19.27 -23.09
C GLY A 34 30.02 20.63 -22.98
N GLY A 35 30.08 21.26 -21.80
CA GLY A 35 29.40 22.53 -21.54
C GLY A 35 29.39 22.88 -20.06
N ALA A 36 30.55 23.30 -19.55
CA ALA A 36 30.71 23.86 -18.23
C ALA A 36 29.97 25.19 -18.11
N ASN A 37 29.25 25.39 -17.00
CA ASN A 37 28.96 26.70 -16.41
C ASN A 37 28.63 26.48 -14.93
N THR A 38 29.66 26.58 -14.08
CA THR A 38 29.57 26.49 -12.63
C THR A 38 29.46 27.91 -12.06
N PRO A 39 28.33 28.31 -11.46
CA PRO A 39 28.28 29.50 -10.61
C PRO A 39 28.87 29.18 -9.20
N PRO A 40 29.45 30.17 -8.51
CA PRO A 40 30.17 29.98 -7.25
C PRO A 40 29.22 29.63 -6.08
N PRO A 41 29.67 28.85 -5.08
CA PRO A 41 28.86 28.53 -3.91
C PRO A 41 28.78 29.72 -2.94
N THR A 42 27.56 30.08 -2.57
CA THR A 42 27.27 30.96 -1.43
C THR A 42 27.52 30.20 -0.12
N PRO A 43 28.25 30.75 0.86
CA PRO A 43 28.46 30.08 2.14
C PRO A 43 27.17 30.05 2.98
N SER A 44 26.77 28.83 3.38
CA SER A 44 25.74 28.60 4.39
C SER A 44 26.33 28.82 5.79
N VAL A 45 25.76 29.76 6.54
CA VAL A 45 26.00 29.91 7.98
C VAL A 45 25.07 28.94 8.71
N THR A 46 25.63 27.87 9.25
CA THR A 46 24.92 26.95 10.15
C THR A 46 25.10 27.43 11.59
N ALA A 47 24.01 27.85 12.24
CA ALA A 47 24.00 28.10 13.68
C ALA A 47 24.05 26.77 14.46
N PRO A 48 24.82 26.67 15.57
CA PRO A 48 24.84 25.48 16.39
C PRO A 48 23.54 25.37 17.20
N THR A 49 22.79 24.29 17.01
CA THR A 49 21.66 23.93 17.88
C THR A 49 22.17 23.09 19.05
N THR A 50 22.08 23.66 20.24
CA THR A 50 22.36 23.03 21.53
C THR A 50 21.39 21.85 21.76
N PRO A 51 21.87 20.65 22.12
CA PRO A 51 20.98 19.55 22.49
C PRO A 51 20.28 19.83 23.84
N PRO A 52 18.99 19.49 23.98
CA PRO A 52 18.28 19.59 25.25
C PRO A 52 18.81 18.56 26.27
N PRO A 53 18.71 18.85 27.59
CA PRO A 53 19.26 18.01 28.64
C PRO A 53 18.55 16.65 28.72
N SER A 54 19.36 15.58 28.82
CA SER A 54 18.90 14.22 29.10
C SER A 54 18.22 14.14 30.46
N ALA A 55 17.04 13.53 30.51
CA ALA A 55 16.30 13.25 31.74
C ALA A 55 17.09 12.29 32.67
N PRO A 56 16.93 12.40 34.01
CA PRO A 56 17.63 11.54 34.96
C PRO A 56 17.19 10.07 34.84
N ALA A 57 18.16 9.17 34.90
CA ALA A 57 17.93 7.74 34.99
C ALA A 57 17.23 7.39 36.32
N THR A 58 16.12 6.66 36.24
CA THR A 58 15.42 6.12 37.42
C THR A 58 16.20 4.93 37.98
N THR A 59 16.61 5.05 39.23
CA THR A 59 17.23 4.01 40.07
C THR A 59 16.35 2.76 40.17
N PRO A 60 16.89 1.54 39.98
CA PRO A 60 16.14 0.32 40.23
C PRO A 60 15.94 0.08 41.73
N THR A 61 14.70 -0.21 42.12
CA THR A 61 14.31 -0.60 43.48
C THR A 61 14.89 -1.98 43.84
N PRO A 62 15.44 -2.18 45.05
CA PRO A 62 15.93 -3.48 45.50
C PRO A 62 14.81 -4.52 45.60
N SER A 63 15.04 -5.69 45.01
CA SER A 63 14.21 -6.89 45.14
C SER A 63 14.46 -7.54 46.49
N VAL A 64 13.42 -7.67 47.32
CA VAL A 64 13.47 -8.38 48.60
C VAL A 64 13.35 -9.88 48.35
N PRO A 65 14.25 -10.72 48.89
CA PRO A 65 14.15 -12.17 48.75
C PRO A 65 12.98 -12.73 49.58
N PRO A 66 12.16 -13.64 49.04
CA PRO A 66 11.11 -14.27 49.80
C PRO A 66 11.67 -15.23 50.87
N LYS A 67 11.11 -15.08 52.08
CA LYS A 67 11.30 -15.90 53.28
C LYS A 67 10.91 -17.36 53.04
N PRO A 68 11.74 -18.36 53.42
CA PRO A 68 11.37 -19.76 53.33
C PRO A 68 10.35 -20.10 54.41
N THR A 69 9.21 -20.67 54.01
CA THR A 69 8.18 -21.16 54.94
C THR A 69 7.96 -22.66 54.76
N ALA A 70 8.22 -23.36 55.86
CA ALA A 70 7.72 -24.65 56.34
C ALA A 70 7.52 -25.81 55.34
N THR A 71 8.40 -26.80 55.51
CA THR A 71 8.21 -28.22 55.22
C THR A 71 6.86 -28.73 55.74
N ALA A 72 5.98 -29.14 54.83
CA ALA A 72 4.77 -29.88 55.15
C ALA A 72 5.02 -31.38 54.95
N THR A 73 4.68 -32.13 56.00
CA THR A 73 4.72 -33.58 56.18
C THR A 73 4.03 -34.34 55.06
N ALA A 74 4.71 -35.36 54.55
CA ALA A 74 4.20 -36.29 53.55
C ALA A 74 2.98 -37.07 54.09
N THR A 75 1.84 -36.94 53.42
CA THR A 75 0.72 -37.89 53.53
C THR A 75 0.73 -38.75 52.28
N ALA A 76 0.87 -40.05 52.44
CA ALA A 76 0.83 -41.02 51.35
C ALA A 76 -0.57 -41.02 50.72
N THR A 77 -0.70 -40.45 49.53
CA THR A 77 -1.91 -40.54 48.70
C THR A 77 -1.68 -41.60 47.63
N THR A 78 -2.61 -42.55 47.58
CA THR A 78 -2.73 -43.61 46.57
C THR A 78 -2.56 -43.07 45.16
N ARG A 79 -1.60 -43.63 44.42
CA ARG A 79 -1.30 -43.35 43.01
C ARG A 79 -2.55 -43.58 42.14
N PRO A 80 -3.17 -42.53 41.56
CA PRO A 80 -4.14 -42.72 40.49
C PRO A 80 -3.37 -43.14 39.24
N THR A 81 -3.77 -44.25 38.64
CA THR A 81 -3.31 -44.64 37.30
C THR A 81 -3.78 -43.58 36.31
N THR A 82 -2.91 -42.63 35.98
CA THR A 82 -3.17 -41.63 34.94
C THR A 82 -3.13 -42.31 33.59
N THR A 83 -4.29 -42.49 32.98
CA THR A 83 -4.42 -42.76 31.54
C THR A 83 -3.61 -41.72 30.77
N PRO A 84 -2.81 -42.09 29.75
CA PRO A 84 -2.06 -41.12 28.96
C PRO A 84 -3.04 -40.11 28.36
N SER A 85 -2.97 -38.87 28.83
CA SER A 85 -3.69 -37.76 28.22
C SER A 85 -3.13 -37.61 26.82
N ALA A 86 -3.94 -37.97 25.82
CA ALA A 86 -3.58 -37.80 24.42
C ALA A 86 -3.20 -36.33 24.21
N LYS A 87 -1.91 -36.08 23.96
CA LYS A 87 -1.38 -34.77 23.62
C LYS A 87 -2.29 -34.17 22.54
N PRO A 88 -2.95 -33.03 22.78
CA PRO A 88 -3.85 -32.46 21.79
C PRO A 88 -3.06 -32.23 20.51
N THR A 89 -3.47 -32.91 19.44
CA THR A 89 -2.90 -32.73 18.11
C THR A 89 -3.02 -31.25 17.75
N PRO A 90 -1.93 -30.55 17.41
CA PRO A 90 -1.99 -29.14 17.05
C PRO A 90 -3.00 -28.97 15.91
N THR A 91 -4.15 -28.37 16.20
CA THR A 91 -5.12 -28.04 15.16
C THR A 91 -4.48 -26.98 14.28
N LYS A 92 -4.21 -27.34 13.02
CA LYS A 92 -3.68 -26.40 12.03
C LYS A 92 -4.59 -25.17 12.02
N PRO A 93 -4.06 -23.94 12.21
CA PRO A 93 -4.86 -22.73 12.20
C PRO A 93 -5.72 -22.66 10.92
N PRO A 94 -6.97 -22.21 11.02
CA PRO A 94 -7.84 -22.10 9.85
C PRO A 94 -7.18 -21.23 8.79
N VAL A 95 -7.15 -21.75 7.56
CA VAL A 95 -6.60 -21.05 6.41
C VAL A 95 -7.51 -19.87 6.10
N VAL A 96 -7.03 -18.64 6.35
CA VAL A 96 -7.77 -17.41 6.03
C VAL A 96 -8.07 -17.38 4.53
N ARG A 97 -9.36 -17.26 4.16
CA ARG A 97 -9.80 -17.08 2.77
C ARG A 97 -10.10 -15.61 2.53
N LEU A 98 -9.66 -15.08 1.37
CA LEU A 98 -10.01 -13.74 0.95
C LEU A 98 -11.50 -13.69 0.58
N ALA A 99 -12.19 -12.64 0.99
CA ALA A 99 -13.62 -12.45 0.73
C ALA A 99 -13.92 -11.01 0.32
N ASN A 100 -14.97 -10.80 -0.48
CA ASN A 100 -15.37 -9.47 -0.96
C ASN A 100 -15.67 -8.45 0.15
N ALA A 101 -16.05 -8.92 1.35
CA ALA A 101 -16.25 -8.06 2.52
C ALA A 101 -14.95 -7.40 3.03
N MET A 102 -13.78 -7.97 2.68
CA MET A 102 -12.47 -7.40 3.01
C MET A 102 -12.10 -6.20 2.13
N LEU A 103 -12.78 -6.03 0.99
CA LEU A 103 -12.59 -4.91 0.08
C LEU A 103 -13.48 -3.73 0.49
N LEU A 104 -12.95 -2.51 0.33
CA LEU A 104 -13.74 -1.28 0.37
C LEU A 104 -14.82 -1.32 -0.71
N THR A 105 -15.97 -0.72 -0.43
CA THR A 105 -17.04 -0.50 -1.40
C THR A 105 -16.85 0.84 -2.09
N GLY A 106 -17.47 1.03 -3.27
CA GLY A 106 -17.49 2.34 -3.92
C GLY A 106 -18.06 3.44 -3.00
N LYS A 107 -19.08 3.13 -2.21
CA LYS A 107 -19.68 4.05 -1.22
C LYS A 107 -18.70 4.46 -0.12
N GLU A 108 -17.85 3.55 0.36
CA GLU A 108 -16.84 3.87 1.37
C GLU A 108 -15.75 4.78 0.80
N VAL A 109 -15.33 4.55 -0.45
CA VAL A 109 -14.39 5.43 -1.15
C VAL A 109 -15.02 6.80 -1.41
N ALA A 110 -16.27 6.84 -1.90
CA ALA A 110 -17.01 8.08 -2.10
C ALA A 110 -17.21 8.87 -0.79
N LYS A 111 -17.38 8.19 0.35
CA LYS A 111 -17.47 8.86 1.64
C LYS A 111 -16.16 9.53 2.04
N ALA A 112 -15.02 8.91 1.73
CA ALA A 112 -13.71 9.50 1.98
C ALA A 112 -13.42 10.68 1.04
N ASP A 113 -14.01 10.71 -0.16
CA ASP A 113 -13.86 11.82 -1.09
C ASP A 113 -15.19 12.18 -1.76
N PRO A 114 -16.06 12.91 -1.03
CA PRO A 114 -17.46 13.09 -1.40
C PRO A 114 -17.69 13.98 -2.62
N LYS A 115 -16.68 14.77 -3.03
CA LYS A 115 -16.81 15.71 -4.15
C LYS A 115 -16.57 15.06 -5.51
N ARG A 116 -15.94 13.87 -5.55
CA ARG A 116 -15.50 13.24 -6.79
C ARG A 116 -16.42 12.16 -7.35
N GLY A 117 -17.41 11.69 -6.58
CA GLY A 117 -18.38 10.70 -7.06
C GLY A 117 -17.80 9.31 -7.33
N TRP A 118 -16.85 8.85 -6.51
CA TRP A 118 -16.21 7.54 -6.69
C TRP A 118 -17.20 6.37 -6.75
N ILE A 119 -17.00 5.49 -7.73
CA ILE A 119 -17.74 4.24 -7.88
C ILE A 119 -16.80 3.04 -8.00
N ALA A 120 -17.32 1.85 -7.74
CA ALA A 120 -16.60 0.62 -8.04
C ALA A 120 -16.62 0.36 -9.56
N ALA A 121 -15.46 0.07 -10.14
CA ALA A 121 -15.30 -0.21 -11.56
C ALA A 121 -15.25 -1.73 -11.83
N SER A 122 -15.84 -2.14 -12.96
CA SER A 122 -15.76 -3.52 -13.48
C SER A 122 -14.43 -3.81 -14.18
N ASN A 123 -13.76 -2.78 -14.70
CA ASN A 123 -12.53 -2.90 -15.47
C ASN A 123 -11.29 -2.51 -14.65
N GLY A 124 -10.19 -3.20 -14.93
CA GLY A 124 -8.97 -3.08 -14.14
C GLY A 124 -8.18 -1.82 -14.41
N ASN A 125 -7.87 -1.08 -13.35
CA ASN A 125 -6.84 -0.05 -13.38
C ASN A 125 -5.51 -0.61 -12.89
N ARG A 126 -4.40 -0.22 -13.51
CA ARG A 126 -3.07 -0.61 -13.05
C ARG A 126 -2.59 0.39 -12.02
N ALA A 127 -2.04 -0.08 -10.90
CA ALA A 127 -1.29 0.79 -10.02
C ALA A 127 -0.14 1.44 -10.80
N ILE A 128 0.12 2.71 -10.52
CA ILE A 128 1.09 3.53 -11.24
C ILE A 128 2.47 2.90 -11.26
N CYS A 129 2.89 2.37 -10.12
CA CYS A 129 4.16 1.68 -9.92
C CYS A 129 4.15 0.22 -10.37
N GLY A 130 3.19 -0.17 -11.20
CA GLY A 130 3.07 -1.50 -11.79
C GLY A 130 2.65 -2.59 -10.81
N THR A 131 2.59 -3.82 -11.30
CA THR A 131 2.10 -4.98 -10.53
C THR A 131 2.93 -5.26 -9.26
N MET A 132 4.24 -5.03 -9.30
CA MET A 132 5.11 -5.25 -8.14
C MET A 132 4.83 -4.28 -6.98
N SER A 133 4.15 -3.16 -7.25
CA SER A 133 3.67 -2.24 -6.21
C SER A 133 2.36 -2.68 -5.53
N THR A 134 1.73 -3.75 -6.02
CA THR A 134 0.45 -4.26 -5.47
C THR A 134 0.53 -5.69 -4.96
N ARG A 135 1.59 -6.43 -5.31
CA ARG A 135 1.84 -7.78 -4.81
C ARG A 135 3.34 -8.09 -4.79
N GLY A 136 3.79 -8.79 -3.75
CA GLY A 136 5.09 -9.48 -3.71
C GLY A 136 5.03 -10.91 -4.28
N ASN A 137 6.14 -11.64 -4.17
CA ASN A 137 6.28 -13.03 -4.64
C ASN A 137 5.53 -14.04 -3.75
N GLY A 138 5.24 -15.24 -4.29
CA GLY A 138 4.67 -16.35 -3.51
C GLY A 138 3.20 -16.16 -3.10
N VAL A 139 2.40 -15.52 -3.96
CA VAL A 139 0.97 -15.26 -3.72
C VAL A 139 0.17 -16.57 -3.72
N GLN A 140 -0.55 -16.81 -2.61
CA GLN A 140 -1.43 -17.97 -2.39
C GLN A 140 -2.91 -17.68 -2.66
N GLY A 141 -3.24 -16.43 -2.98
CA GLY A 141 -4.59 -15.97 -3.30
C GLY A 141 -4.58 -14.46 -3.48
N ASN A 142 -5.40 -13.97 -4.40
CA ASN A 142 -5.57 -12.54 -4.60
C ASN A 142 -7.06 -12.19 -4.72
N LEU A 143 -7.39 -10.96 -4.34
CA LEU A 143 -8.70 -10.38 -4.54
C LEU A 143 -8.51 -8.89 -4.80
N THR A 144 -9.20 -8.34 -5.80
CA THR A 144 -9.00 -6.96 -6.23
C THR A 144 -10.33 -6.27 -6.47
N ARG A 145 -10.39 -4.97 -6.19
CA ARG A 145 -11.48 -4.08 -6.62
C ARG A 145 -10.91 -2.78 -7.13
N TYR A 146 -11.50 -2.27 -8.20
CA TYR A 146 -11.10 -1.02 -8.83
C TYR A 146 -12.12 0.08 -8.53
N TYR A 147 -11.65 1.31 -8.56
CA TYR A 147 -12.47 2.50 -8.34
C TYR A 147 -12.18 3.52 -9.43
N THR A 148 -13.20 4.26 -9.82
CA THR A 148 -13.09 5.31 -10.83
C THR A 148 -14.07 6.43 -10.54
N THR A 149 -13.77 7.62 -11.04
CA THR A 149 -14.73 8.74 -11.18
C THR A 149 -15.31 8.81 -12.59
N GLU A 150 -14.96 7.85 -13.47
CA GLU A 150 -15.25 7.82 -14.92
C GLU A 150 -14.63 8.95 -15.75
N LEU A 151 -13.99 9.93 -15.10
CA LEU A 151 -13.44 11.12 -15.72
C LEU A 151 -11.91 11.13 -15.63
N ASP A 152 -11.37 11.47 -14.46
CA ASP A 152 -9.98 11.91 -14.30
C ASP A 152 -9.21 11.16 -13.20
N ALA A 153 -9.91 10.36 -12.39
CA ALA A 153 -9.33 9.70 -11.22
C ALA A 153 -9.68 8.22 -11.20
N SER A 154 -8.69 7.42 -10.81
CA SER A 154 -8.81 5.97 -10.82
C SER A 154 -7.93 5.35 -9.75
N GLY A 155 -8.31 4.17 -9.28
CA GLY A 155 -7.58 3.51 -8.20
C GLY A 155 -7.98 2.07 -8.02
N GLY A 156 -7.41 1.45 -7.00
CA GLY A 156 -7.74 0.08 -6.66
C GLY A 156 -7.31 -0.31 -5.27
N GLN A 157 -7.90 -1.42 -4.83
CA GLN A 157 -7.47 -2.18 -3.68
C GLN A 157 -7.08 -3.59 -4.14
N TRP A 158 -5.88 -4.02 -3.77
CA TRP A 158 -5.39 -5.37 -3.98
C TRP A 158 -5.17 -6.03 -2.62
N LEU A 159 -5.82 -7.16 -2.41
CA LEU A 159 -5.59 -8.05 -1.27
C LEU A 159 -4.81 -9.26 -1.77
N THR A 160 -3.67 -9.54 -1.16
CA THR A 160 -2.88 -10.74 -1.44
C THR A 160 -2.67 -11.52 -0.17
N ARG A 161 -2.86 -12.84 -0.27
CA ARG A 161 -2.59 -13.79 0.79
C ARG A 161 -1.29 -14.52 0.51
N TYR A 162 -0.50 -14.73 1.54
CA TYR A 162 0.77 -15.45 1.51
C TYR A 162 0.72 -16.72 2.36
N GLN A 163 1.72 -17.58 2.20
CA GLN A 163 1.79 -18.86 2.90
C GLN A 163 1.94 -18.70 4.42
N SER A 164 2.65 -17.65 4.86
CA SER A 164 2.97 -17.41 6.26
C SER A 164 3.04 -15.91 6.56
N PRO A 165 2.97 -15.50 7.85
CA PRO A 165 3.18 -14.11 8.24
C PRO A 165 4.56 -13.57 7.87
N ALA A 166 5.58 -14.44 7.86
CA ALA A 166 6.92 -14.08 7.41
C ALA A 166 6.97 -13.78 5.90
N ALA A 167 6.30 -14.59 5.08
CA ALA A 167 6.18 -14.34 3.65
C ALA A 167 5.39 -13.04 3.38
N ALA A 168 4.31 -12.78 4.14
CA ALA A 168 3.56 -11.53 4.06
C ALA A 168 4.41 -10.31 4.47
N LYS A 169 5.28 -10.45 5.48
CA LYS A 169 6.25 -9.41 5.86
C LYS A 169 7.23 -9.11 4.73
N ALA A 170 7.84 -10.14 4.15
CA ALA A 170 8.77 -9.98 3.03
C ALA A 170 8.09 -9.31 1.82
N ALA A 171 6.85 -9.71 1.51
CA ALA A 171 6.06 -9.08 0.46
C ALA A 171 5.74 -7.61 0.75
N TYR A 172 5.32 -7.30 1.99
CA TYR A 172 5.09 -5.93 2.44
C TYR A 172 6.33 -5.04 2.26
N GLU A 173 7.50 -5.51 2.71
CA GLU A 173 8.75 -4.77 2.60
C GLU A 173 9.17 -4.57 1.13
N SER A 174 9.02 -5.60 0.30
CA SER A 174 9.29 -5.53 -1.14
C SER A 174 8.37 -4.57 -1.87
N ILE A 175 7.08 -4.55 -1.54
CA ILE A 175 6.09 -3.62 -2.11
C ILE A 175 6.46 -2.18 -1.73
N ILE A 176 6.78 -1.91 -0.46
CA ILE A 176 7.20 -0.57 -0.03
C ILE A 176 8.48 -0.13 -0.75
N ALA A 177 9.47 -1.02 -0.86
CA ALA A 177 10.70 -0.71 -1.59
C ALA A 177 10.42 -0.40 -3.07
N THR A 178 9.50 -1.15 -3.70
CA THR A 178 9.06 -0.92 -5.07
C THR A 178 8.37 0.43 -5.22
N ILE A 179 7.47 0.79 -4.30
CA ILE A 179 6.78 2.09 -4.32
C ILE A 179 7.79 3.23 -4.14
N LYS A 180 8.74 3.11 -3.20
CA LYS A 180 9.78 4.14 -2.93
C LYS A 180 10.75 4.35 -4.07
N SER A 181 11.05 3.31 -4.85
CA SER A 181 11.97 3.36 -6.00
C SER A 181 11.25 3.55 -7.34
N CYS A 182 9.93 3.73 -7.31
CA CYS A 182 9.08 3.78 -8.49
C CYS A 182 9.46 4.93 -9.42
N LYS A 183 10.01 4.57 -10.58
CA LYS A 183 10.23 5.47 -11.72
C LYS A 183 9.15 5.36 -12.80
N ALA A 184 8.14 4.52 -12.59
CA ALA A 184 7.09 4.26 -13.56
C ALA A 184 6.34 5.56 -13.90
N LEU A 185 5.99 5.76 -15.17
CA LEU A 185 5.52 7.04 -15.71
C LEU A 185 6.54 8.16 -15.42
N LYS A 186 7.75 8.05 -16.00
CA LYS A 186 8.73 9.15 -15.99
C LYS A 186 7.95 10.42 -16.36
N PRO A 187 7.93 11.43 -15.48
CA PRO A 187 7.22 12.66 -15.79
C PRO A 187 7.75 13.22 -17.11
N GLY A 188 6.89 13.89 -17.88
CA GLY A 188 7.29 14.53 -19.13
C GLY A 188 8.51 15.45 -18.92
N PRO A 189 9.23 15.85 -19.98
CA PRO A 189 10.47 16.62 -19.84
C PRO A 189 10.31 17.94 -19.07
N THR A 190 9.09 18.47 -18.99
CA THR A 190 8.73 19.69 -18.25
C THR A 190 8.29 19.42 -16.82
N HIS A 191 8.37 18.19 -16.31
CA HIS A 191 7.88 17.82 -14.99
C HIS A 191 8.89 16.93 -14.23
N ALA A 192 8.86 17.00 -12.91
CA ALA A 192 9.59 16.11 -12.02
C ALA A 192 8.63 15.44 -11.02
N ARG A 193 9.12 14.43 -10.29
CA ARG A 193 8.32 13.68 -9.30
C ARG A 193 9.10 13.51 -8.00
N LYS A 194 8.40 13.65 -6.87
CA LYS A 194 8.98 13.57 -5.51
C LYS A 194 8.04 12.81 -4.57
N LEU A 195 8.63 12.08 -3.63
CA LEU A 195 7.89 11.46 -2.53
C LEU A 195 7.61 12.54 -1.48
N THR A 196 6.34 12.87 -1.27
CA THR A 196 5.89 13.93 -0.36
C THR A 196 5.44 13.40 0.99
N GLU A 197 5.07 12.13 1.08
CA GLU A 197 4.68 11.47 2.32
C GLU A 197 5.31 10.08 2.40
N ASN A 198 5.85 9.75 3.57
CA ASN A 198 6.39 8.43 3.89
C ASN A 198 6.33 8.24 5.40
N ARG A 199 5.21 7.70 5.88
CA ARG A 199 4.98 7.50 7.32
C ARG A 199 4.29 6.16 7.58
N THR A 200 4.30 5.77 8.84
CA THR A 200 3.65 4.55 9.32
C THR A 200 2.40 4.87 10.13
N LEU A 201 1.44 3.95 10.13
CA LEU A 201 0.26 3.96 10.98
C LEU A 201 0.26 2.72 11.88
N ALA A 202 -0.16 2.90 13.14
CA ALA A 202 -0.39 1.82 14.09
C ALA A 202 -1.75 1.15 13.84
N VAL A 203 -1.94 0.56 12.66
CA VAL A 203 -3.11 -0.27 12.31
C VAL A 203 -2.67 -1.54 11.61
N GLY A 204 -3.40 -2.64 11.82
CA GLY A 204 -2.93 -3.97 11.43
C GLY A 204 -1.64 -4.37 12.18
N ASP A 205 -0.81 -5.20 11.56
CA ASP A 205 0.53 -5.51 12.08
C ASP A 205 1.58 -4.49 11.62
N ALA A 206 1.33 -3.86 10.47
CA ALA A 206 2.11 -2.76 9.93
C ALA A 206 1.34 -2.07 8.81
N THR A 207 1.26 -0.74 8.84
CA THR A 207 0.72 0.04 7.73
C THR A 207 1.67 1.19 7.39
N ALA A 208 1.92 1.39 6.09
CA ALA A 208 2.64 2.54 5.55
C ALA A 208 1.75 3.34 4.62
N ILE A 209 1.80 4.66 4.75
CA ILE A 209 1.26 5.61 3.77
C ILE A 209 2.45 6.23 3.03
N LEU A 210 2.39 6.13 1.70
CA LEU A 210 3.35 6.75 0.79
C LEU A 210 2.60 7.62 -0.20
N ARG A 211 3.12 8.79 -0.53
CA ARG A 211 2.47 9.70 -1.48
C ARG A 211 3.49 10.33 -2.39
N TRP A 212 3.20 10.30 -3.68
CA TRP A 212 4.01 10.93 -4.70
C TRP A 212 3.30 12.15 -5.28
N TYR A 213 4.09 13.14 -5.65
CA TYR A 213 3.62 14.33 -6.36
C TYR A 213 4.44 14.55 -7.63
N THR A 214 3.74 14.82 -8.74
CA THR A 214 4.36 15.24 -10.01
C THR A 214 4.16 16.75 -10.14
N TYR A 215 5.22 17.50 -10.39
CA TYR A 215 5.20 18.96 -10.46
C TYR A 215 5.88 19.49 -11.74
N PRO A 216 5.45 20.65 -12.26
CA PRO A 216 6.09 21.28 -13.42
C PRO A 216 7.43 21.93 -13.06
N LEU A 217 8.44 21.78 -13.91
CA LEU A 217 9.74 22.45 -13.79
C LEU A 217 9.65 23.90 -14.31
N PRO A 218 10.46 24.85 -13.79
CA PRO A 218 11.44 24.68 -12.71
C PRO A 218 10.83 24.76 -11.30
N ASN A 219 9.53 25.06 -11.21
CA ASN A 219 8.84 25.30 -9.94
C ASN A 219 8.71 23.99 -9.14
N ASP A 220 9.62 23.71 -8.19
CA ASP A 220 9.28 22.81 -7.07
C ASP A 220 8.29 23.58 -6.19
N PRO A 221 6.96 23.38 -6.32
CA PRO A 221 6.00 24.34 -5.78
C PRO A 221 5.99 24.34 -4.25
N GLY A 222 6.63 23.35 -3.61
CA GLY A 222 6.35 23.04 -2.23
C GLY A 222 4.89 22.60 -2.09
N SER A 223 4.70 21.31 -1.82
CA SER A 223 3.48 20.82 -1.14
C SER A 223 2.14 21.07 -1.85
N GLU A 224 1.95 20.58 -3.08
CA GLU A 224 0.60 20.10 -3.41
C GLU A 224 0.43 18.67 -2.90
N ASP A 225 -0.79 18.33 -2.53
CA ASP A 225 -1.16 17.11 -1.82
C ASP A 225 -0.95 15.81 -2.62
N GLY A 226 -0.19 15.78 -3.72
CA GLY A 226 0.24 14.53 -4.35
C GLY A 226 -0.90 13.70 -4.94
N GLY A 227 -1.05 13.68 -6.26
CA GLY A 227 -2.10 12.92 -6.94
C GLY A 227 -2.00 11.40 -6.85
N PHE A 228 -0.96 10.84 -6.20
CA PHE A 228 -0.67 9.40 -6.25
C PHE A 228 -0.43 8.77 -4.87
N PRO A 229 -1.48 8.66 -4.01
CA PRO A 229 -1.35 8.05 -2.71
C PRO A 229 -1.37 6.51 -2.76
N TYR A 230 -0.55 5.92 -1.90
CA TYR A 230 -0.45 4.50 -1.60
C TYR A 230 -0.66 4.26 -0.12
N ALA A 231 -1.34 3.16 0.21
CA ALA A 231 -1.42 2.63 1.56
C ALA A 231 -1.19 1.13 1.52
N VAL A 232 -0.15 0.67 2.19
CA VAL A 232 0.23 -0.75 2.25
C VAL A 232 0.00 -1.20 3.69
N THR A 233 -0.90 -2.15 3.90
CA THR A 233 -1.22 -2.71 5.22
C THR A 233 -0.91 -4.20 5.22
N ARG A 234 -0.20 -4.68 6.23
CA ARG A 234 -0.01 -6.10 6.52
C ARG A 234 -0.81 -6.48 7.76
N LYS A 235 -1.53 -7.59 7.69
CA LYS A 235 -2.19 -8.23 8.84
C LYS A 235 -2.15 -9.75 8.69
N GLY A 236 -1.47 -10.44 9.60
CA GLY A 236 -1.23 -11.87 9.54
C GLY A 236 -0.57 -12.29 8.22
N THR A 237 -1.27 -13.11 7.45
CA THR A 237 -0.81 -13.62 6.14
C THR A 237 -1.27 -12.76 4.95
N ILE A 238 -1.95 -11.64 5.19
CA ILE A 238 -2.53 -10.79 4.15
C ILE A 238 -1.77 -9.48 4.04
N VAL A 239 -1.56 -9.03 2.80
CA VAL A 239 -1.18 -7.65 2.48
C VAL A 239 -2.30 -7.01 1.68
N SER A 240 -2.75 -5.83 2.12
CA SER A 240 -3.69 -4.96 1.42
C SER A 240 -2.94 -3.74 0.88
N VAL A 241 -3.08 -3.47 -0.41
CA VAL A 241 -2.56 -2.26 -1.05
C VAL A 241 -3.73 -1.44 -1.56
N LEU A 242 -3.84 -0.19 -1.11
CA LEU A 242 -4.62 0.85 -1.79
C LEU A 242 -3.66 1.68 -2.63
N ALA A 243 -4.01 1.93 -3.89
CA ALA A 243 -3.27 2.85 -4.74
C ALA A 243 -4.26 3.62 -5.62
N PHE A 244 -4.19 4.95 -5.53
CA PHE A 244 -5.05 5.84 -6.28
C PHE A 244 -4.18 6.78 -7.11
N GLY A 245 -4.72 7.23 -8.23
CA GLY A 245 -4.05 8.12 -9.16
C GLY A 245 -5.02 9.07 -9.83
N GLU A 246 -4.66 10.34 -9.83
CA GLU A 246 -5.45 11.40 -10.45
C GLU A 246 -4.58 12.58 -10.87
N MET A 247 -5.18 13.43 -11.71
CA MET A 247 -4.65 14.77 -11.98
C MET A 247 -5.10 15.71 -10.86
N GLY A 248 -4.19 16.58 -10.40
CA GLY A 248 -4.46 17.54 -9.33
C GLY A 248 -4.13 17.03 -7.92
N LYS A 249 -4.84 17.55 -6.91
CA LYS A 249 -4.43 17.48 -5.49
C LYS A 249 -4.53 16.09 -4.83
N GLY A 250 -5.13 15.08 -5.44
CA GLY A 250 -5.33 13.80 -4.75
C GLY A 250 -6.51 13.83 -3.78
N ILE A 251 -6.85 12.65 -3.25
CA ILE A 251 -7.61 12.53 -2.00
C ILE A 251 -6.80 13.20 -0.88
N ALA A 252 -7.44 14.10 -0.13
CA ALA A 252 -6.80 14.83 0.98
C ALA A 252 -6.14 13.88 2.01
N PRO A 253 -4.99 14.24 2.61
CA PRO A 253 -4.25 13.34 3.51
C PRO A 253 -5.08 12.75 4.66
N ALA A 254 -5.89 13.57 5.34
CA ALA A 254 -6.74 13.12 6.44
C ALA A 254 -7.79 12.09 5.99
N HIS A 255 -8.39 12.31 4.82
CA HIS A 255 -9.37 11.40 4.25
C HIS A 255 -8.72 10.08 3.77
N TRP A 256 -7.51 10.17 3.20
CA TRP A 256 -6.73 9.01 2.81
C TRP A 256 -6.37 8.13 4.01
N GLU A 257 -5.97 8.74 5.11
CA GLU A 257 -5.74 8.02 6.36
C GLU A 257 -7.00 7.34 6.88
N ALA A 258 -8.14 8.04 6.91
CA ALA A 258 -9.41 7.45 7.34
C ALA A 258 -9.83 6.26 6.46
N LEU A 259 -9.67 6.37 5.14
CA LEU A 259 -9.93 5.28 4.20
C LEU A 259 -8.97 4.10 4.42
N THR A 260 -7.69 4.38 4.67
CA THR A 260 -6.68 3.37 5.00
C THR A 260 -7.03 2.60 6.27
N ARG A 261 -7.44 3.30 7.34
CA ARG A 261 -7.89 2.68 8.60
C ARG A 261 -9.14 1.82 8.37
N THR A 262 -10.08 2.29 7.55
CA THR A 262 -11.28 1.53 7.18
C THR A 262 -10.93 0.25 6.43
N ALA A 263 -9.99 0.30 5.48
CA ALA A 263 -9.52 -0.88 4.77
C ALA A 263 -8.78 -1.86 5.70
N ALA A 264 -7.92 -1.36 6.59
CA ALA A 264 -7.21 -2.19 7.57
C ALA A 264 -8.17 -2.90 8.54
N ALA A 265 -9.23 -2.24 8.97
CA ALA A 265 -10.24 -2.80 9.87
C ALA A 265 -11.06 -3.95 9.24
N LYS A 266 -11.13 -4.03 7.91
CA LYS A 266 -11.79 -5.12 7.19
C LYS A 266 -10.94 -6.39 7.05
N LEU A 267 -9.66 -6.33 7.43
CA LEU A 267 -8.78 -7.49 7.42
C LEU A 267 -9.01 -8.35 8.69
N PRO A 268 -8.96 -9.69 8.58
CA PRO A 268 -9.20 -10.62 9.68
C PRO A 268 -8.12 -10.51 10.76
#